data_AF-A0A060ZJD3-F1
#
_entry.id   AF-A0A060ZJD3-F1
#
_cell.length_a   1.000
_cell.length_b   1.000
_cell.length_c   1.000
_cell.angle_alpha   90.00
_cell.angle_beta   90.00
_cell.angle_gamma   90.00
#
_symmetry.space_group_name_H-M   'P 1'
#
loop_
_entity.id
_entity.type
_entity.pdbx_description
1 polymer ?
#
loop_
_entity_poly.entity_id
_entity_poly.type
_entity_poly.pdbx_seq_one_letter_code
_entity_poly.pdbx_strand_id
1 'polypeptide(L)'
;MLDTLAGWSMRPPVVVAHTAYGTNAHLRGGLAERGIDYIYILAIRADVTAHPFDAQPTAPDRKGPVGCWPQPRYRHPAPSVAALATGLGQEAFTSLTWRQGSRGELRSRFAAVRVRPAGNAVERPIRAAASAEQGWWGGILPDCWLLVEWPEEAEAPTDYWLSNLPADPPIAGLIRLVKVRWRLEHDYRELKHGLGLDHFEGRSWPGWHHHVTLVTAAHAFLTEQRLAPKAPGPHSPSTRSSTPSKTS
;
A
#
# COMPACT_ATOMS: atom_id res chain seq x y z
N MET A 1 6.42 -14.03 9.28
CA MET A 1 6.89 -12.73 9.83
C MET A 1 5.80 -12.02 10.61
N LEU A 2 4.69 -11.58 10.00
CA LEU A 2 3.60 -10.92 10.76
C LEU A 2 3.01 -11.84 11.83
N ASP A 3 2.80 -13.11 11.50
CA ASP A 3 2.32 -14.12 12.45
C ASP A 3 3.35 -14.39 13.57
N THR A 4 4.64 -14.28 13.25
CA THR A 4 5.75 -14.39 14.22
C THR A 4 5.76 -13.19 15.18
N LEU A 5 5.60 -11.97 14.67
CA LEU A 5 5.48 -10.76 15.49
C LEU A 5 4.25 -10.83 16.41
N ALA A 6 3.12 -11.31 15.87
CA ALA A 6 1.92 -11.54 16.66
C ALA A 6 2.16 -12.57 17.78
N GLY A 7 2.93 -13.63 17.51
CA GLY A 7 3.38 -14.59 18.52
C GLY A 7 4.27 -13.97 19.60
N TRP A 8 5.00 -12.90 19.28
CA TRP A 8 5.76 -12.09 20.23
C TRP A 8 4.92 -10.97 20.90
N SER A 9 3.59 -10.99 20.75
CA SER A 9 2.69 -9.94 21.24
C SER A 9 2.97 -8.54 20.69
N MET A 10 3.68 -8.45 19.55
CA MET A 10 3.93 -7.20 18.84
C MET A 10 2.97 -7.08 17.67
N ARG A 11 2.04 -6.13 17.77
CA ARG A 11 1.04 -5.88 16.74
C ARG A 11 1.21 -4.46 16.16
N PRO A 12 1.88 -4.30 15.00
CA PRO A 12 2.11 -2.97 14.44
C PRO A 12 0.79 -2.34 13.97
N PRO A 13 0.34 -1.20 14.49
CA PRO A 13 -1.00 -0.66 14.18
C PRO A 13 -1.21 -0.32 12.70
N VAL A 14 -0.11 -0.09 11.97
CA VAL A 14 -0.12 0.22 10.54
C VAL A 14 0.93 -0.60 9.81
N VAL A 15 0.56 -1.15 8.65
CA VAL A 15 1.48 -1.83 7.73
C VAL A 15 1.67 -0.97 6.48
N VAL A 16 2.86 -0.42 6.30
CA VAL A 16 3.22 0.31 5.08
C VAL A 16 4.17 -0.53 4.25
N ALA A 17 3.90 -0.67 2.94
CA ALA A 17 4.76 -1.45 2.07
C ALA A 17 4.99 -0.80 0.70
N HIS A 18 6.17 -1.07 0.13
CA HIS A 18 6.54 -0.61 -1.21
C HIS A 18 5.81 -1.40 -2.32
N THR A 19 5.85 -0.87 -3.53
CA THR A 19 5.22 -1.36 -4.76
C THR A 19 5.44 -2.84 -5.05
N ALA A 20 6.62 -3.37 -4.70
CA ALA A 20 6.96 -4.79 -4.87
C ALA A 20 6.03 -5.72 -4.05
N TYR A 21 5.62 -5.27 -2.87
CA TYR A 21 4.71 -6.01 -1.99
C TYR A 21 3.26 -5.64 -2.28
N GLY A 22 2.97 -4.34 -2.42
CA GLY A 22 1.60 -3.89 -2.56
C GLY A 22 0.91 -4.32 -3.85
N THR A 23 1.66 -4.55 -4.94
CA THR A 23 1.12 -5.10 -6.19
C THR A 23 0.67 -6.57 -6.05
N ASN A 24 1.24 -7.32 -5.10
CA ASN A 24 0.93 -8.73 -4.91
C ASN A 24 -0.46 -8.91 -4.27
N ALA A 25 -1.42 -9.41 -5.05
CA ALA A 25 -2.79 -9.65 -4.62
C ALA A 25 -2.90 -10.67 -3.48
N HIS A 26 -2.04 -11.69 -3.44
CA HIS A 26 -2.04 -12.69 -2.37
C HIS A 26 -1.61 -12.10 -1.04
N LEU A 27 -0.65 -11.16 -1.05
CA LEU A 27 -0.27 -10.44 0.17
C LEU A 27 -1.44 -9.60 0.68
N ARG A 28 -2.13 -8.87 -0.21
CA ARG A 28 -3.30 -8.07 0.16
C ARG A 28 -4.43 -8.92 0.72
N GLY A 29 -4.75 -10.05 0.06
CA GLY A 29 -5.74 -11.01 0.53
C GLY A 29 -5.36 -11.59 1.89
N GLY A 30 -4.11 -12.03 2.05
CA GLY A 30 -3.62 -12.57 3.31
C GLY A 30 -3.59 -11.56 4.46
N LEU A 31 -3.46 -10.26 4.19
CA LEU A 31 -3.61 -9.21 5.21
C LEU A 31 -5.07 -9.07 5.66
N ALA A 32 -6.02 -9.16 4.72
CA ALA A 32 -7.45 -9.09 5.02
C ALA A 32 -7.95 -10.35 5.78
N GLU A 33 -7.54 -11.54 5.35
CA GLU A 33 -7.93 -12.82 5.96
C GLU A 33 -7.47 -12.98 7.40
N ARG A 34 -6.33 -12.37 7.76
CA ARG A 34 -5.80 -12.44 9.12
C ARG A 34 -6.71 -11.77 10.15
N GLY A 35 -7.70 -10.98 9.72
CA GLY A 35 -8.69 -10.37 10.61
C GLY A 35 -8.07 -9.48 11.69
N ILE A 36 -6.85 -8.99 11.46
CA ILE A 36 -6.17 -8.10 12.37
C ILE A 36 -6.48 -6.69 11.89
N ASP A 37 -6.92 -5.81 12.80
CA ASP A 37 -7.31 -4.41 12.55
C ASP A 37 -6.15 -3.50 12.09
N TYR A 38 -5.16 -4.05 11.41
CA TYR A 38 -4.08 -3.27 10.81
C TYR A 38 -4.63 -2.45 9.65
N ILE A 39 -4.41 -1.14 9.76
CA ILE A 39 -4.49 -0.27 8.61
C ILE A 39 -3.29 -0.59 7.72
N TYR A 40 -3.51 -1.08 6.51
CA TYR A 40 -2.45 -1.21 5.52
C TYR A 40 -2.45 -0.03 4.55
N ILE A 41 -1.27 0.41 4.14
CA ILE A 41 -1.06 1.39 3.07
C ILE A 41 0.02 0.81 2.16
N LEU A 42 -0.41 0.30 1.02
CA LEU A 42 0.45 -0.47 0.14
C LEU A 42 0.63 0.28 -1.16
N ALA A 43 1.86 0.69 -1.47
CA ALA A 43 2.16 1.27 -2.77
C ALA A 43 1.91 0.24 -3.85
N ILE A 44 1.35 0.67 -4.99
CA ILE A 44 1.02 -0.20 -6.12
C ILE A 44 1.54 0.41 -7.41
N ARG A 45 1.67 -0.45 -8.43
CA ARG A 45 1.98 0.01 -9.78
C ARG A 45 0.76 0.65 -10.42
N ALA A 46 1.01 1.57 -11.34
CA ALA A 46 0.00 2.23 -12.17
C ALA A 46 -0.88 1.28 -12.99
N ASP A 47 -0.37 0.08 -13.32
CA ASP A 47 -1.04 -0.94 -14.14
C ASP A 47 -1.92 -1.92 -13.35
N VAL A 48 -1.95 -1.82 -12.02
CA VAL A 48 -2.91 -2.57 -11.20
C VAL A 48 -4.32 -2.17 -11.62
N THR A 49 -5.21 -3.14 -11.77
CA THR A 49 -6.58 -2.90 -12.21
C THR A 49 -7.56 -2.86 -11.06
N ALA A 50 -8.57 -1.99 -11.17
CA ALA A 50 -9.65 -1.90 -10.21
C ALA A 50 -10.93 -1.40 -10.89
N HIS A 51 -12.07 -1.84 -10.39
CA HIS A 51 -13.36 -1.25 -10.76
C HIS A 51 -13.64 -0.01 -9.91
N PRO A 52 -14.33 1.00 -10.48
CA PRO A 52 -15.00 2.03 -9.70
C PRO A 52 -15.89 1.41 -8.60
N PHE A 53 -16.06 2.10 -7.47
CA PHE A 53 -16.81 1.58 -6.33
C PHE A 53 -18.29 1.28 -6.65
N ASP A 54 -18.89 2.11 -7.49
CA ASP A 54 -20.26 2.06 -7.99
C ASP A 54 -20.47 1.00 -9.08
N ALA A 55 -19.40 0.42 -9.62
CA ALA A 55 -19.53 -0.65 -10.60
C ALA A 55 -20.20 -1.88 -9.99
N GLN A 56 -21.24 -2.37 -10.66
CA GLN A 56 -22.00 -3.55 -10.22
C GLN A 56 -21.80 -4.73 -11.19
N PRO A 57 -21.63 -5.95 -10.66
CA PRO A 57 -21.64 -7.17 -11.47
C PRO A 57 -23.06 -7.43 -11.99
N THR A 58 -23.17 -7.98 -13.20
CA THR A 58 -24.49 -8.34 -13.77
C THR A 58 -24.54 -9.80 -14.16
N ALA A 59 -25.62 -10.48 -13.79
CA ALA A 59 -25.93 -11.82 -14.27
C ALA A 59 -26.83 -11.72 -15.52
N PRO A 60 -26.57 -12.49 -16.59
CA PRO A 60 -27.52 -12.59 -17.69
C PRO A 60 -28.80 -13.29 -17.24
N ASP A 61 -29.89 -13.02 -17.95
CA ASP A 61 -31.13 -13.79 -17.78
C ASP A 61 -30.90 -15.28 -18.00
N ARG A 62 -31.55 -16.08 -17.18
CA ARG A 62 -31.48 -17.53 -17.26
C ARG A 62 -32.19 -17.99 -18.55
N LYS A 63 -31.44 -18.67 -19.42
CA LYS A 63 -32.00 -19.31 -20.61
C LYS A 63 -32.59 -20.68 -20.26
N GLY A 64 -33.87 -20.69 -19.92
CA GLY A 64 -34.65 -21.92 -19.71
C GLY A 64 -34.37 -22.67 -18.40
N PRO A 65 -35.07 -23.80 -18.19
CA PRO A 65 -35.02 -24.54 -16.93
C PRO A 65 -33.77 -25.43 -16.77
N VAL A 66 -33.06 -25.75 -17.86
CA VAL A 66 -31.89 -26.65 -17.85
C VAL A 66 -30.60 -25.85 -17.99
N GLY A 67 -29.65 -26.04 -17.05
CA GLY A 67 -28.33 -25.42 -17.09
C GLY A 67 -27.91 -24.79 -15.75
N CYS A 68 -26.64 -24.41 -15.65
CA CYS A 68 -26.10 -23.74 -14.46
C CYS A 68 -26.72 -22.35 -14.28
N TRP A 69 -27.02 -21.99 -13.03
CA TRP A 69 -27.48 -20.65 -12.70
C TRP A 69 -26.43 -19.60 -13.10
N PRO A 70 -26.79 -18.59 -13.91
CA PRO A 70 -25.86 -17.55 -14.32
C PRO A 70 -25.32 -16.81 -13.10
N GLN A 71 -23.99 -16.73 -13.01
CA GLN A 71 -23.33 -16.05 -11.90
C GLN A 71 -23.09 -14.57 -12.26
N PRO A 72 -23.31 -13.63 -11.32
CA PRO A 72 -22.99 -12.22 -11.54
C PRO A 72 -21.48 -12.05 -11.79
N ARG A 73 -21.13 -11.24 -12.79
CA ARG A 73 -19.73 -10.87 -13.07
C ARG A 73 -19.63 -9.44 -13.58
N TYR A 74 -18.48 -8.81 -13.35
CA TYR A 74 -18.13 -7.56 -14.00
C TYR A 74 -17.96 -7.81 -15.50
N ARG A 75 -18.80 -7.17 -16.33
CA ARG A 75 -18.80 -7.38 -17.79
C ARG A 75 -17.84 -6.45 -18.53
N HIS A 76 -17.57 -5.29 -17.94
CA HIS A 76 -16.61 -4.35 -18.47
C HIS A 76 -15.23 -4.68 -17.91
N PRO A 77 -14.16 -4.57 -18.71
CA PRO A 77 -12.81 -4.74 -18.21
C PRO A 77 -12.51 -3.69 -17.14
N ALA A 78 -11.83 -4.11 -16.07
CA ALA A 78 -11.36 -3.18 -15.05
C ALA A 78 -10.29 -2.25 -15.64
N PRO A 79 -10.45 -0.92 -15.55
CA PRO A 79 -9.40 0.02 -15.91
C PRO A 79 -8.19 -0.11 -14.97
N SER A 80 -7.04 0.38 -15.42
CA SER A 80 -5.87 0.54 -14.54
C SER A 80 -6.10 1.66 -13.53
N VAL A 81 -5.42 1.62 -12.38
CA VAL A 81 -5.50 2.70 -11.38
C VAL A 81 -5.02 4.03 -11.93
N ALA A 82 -4.09 4.03 -12.89
CA ALA A 82 -3.70 5.25 -13.59
C ALA A 82 -4.83 5.81 -14.45
N ALA A 83 -5.55 4.95 -15.19
CA ALA A 83 -6.70 5.39 -15.97
C ALA A 83 -7.84 5.91 -15.07
N LEU A 84 -8.07 5.26 -13.92
CA LEU A 84 -9.01 5.75 -12.91
C LEU A 84 -8.60 7.12 -12.38
N ALA A 85 -7.32 7.29 -12.01
CA ALA A 85 -6.80 8.53 -11.46
C ALA A 85 -6.90 9.71 -12.44
N THR A 86 -6.59 9.51 -13.72
CA THR A 86 -6.77 10.53 -14.77
C THR A 86 -8.24 10.92 -14.92
N GLY A 87 -9.17 9.99 -14.69
CA GLY A 87 -10.62 10.23 -14.76
C GLY A 87 -11.22 11.00 -13.58
N LEU A 88 -10.51 11.16 -12.46
CA LEU A 88 -11.04 11.82 -11.25
C LEU A 88 -11.24 13.33 -11.40
N GLY A 89 -10.60 13.96 -12.40
CA GLY A 89 -10.57 15.41 -12.56
C GLY A 89 -9.77 16.12 -11.46
N GLN A 90 -9.38 17.37 -11.69
CA GLN A 90 -8.53 18.12 -10.74
C GLN A 90 -9.25 18.45 -9.42
N GLU A 91 -10.57 18.57 -9.44
CA GLU A 91 -11.40 18.93 -8.27
C GLU A 91 -11.39 17.85 -7.17
N ALA A 92 -11.14 16.59 -7.54
CA ALA A 92 -11.02 15.49 -6.58
C ALA A 92 -9.70 15.52 -5.79
N PHE A 93 -8.74 16.36 -6.18
CA PHE A 93 -7.43 16.43 -5.55
C PHE A 93 -7.34 17.59 -4.56
N THR A 94 -6.99 17.28 -3.32
CA THR A 94 -6.71 18.26 -2.26
C THR A 94 -5.21 18.53 -2.18
N SER A 95 -4.82 19.80 -2.16
CA SER A 95 -3.44 20.21 -1.92
C SER A 95 -3.06 20.00 -0.44
N LEU A 96 -1.97 19.29 -0.19
CA LEU A 96 -1.49 19.04 1.17
C LEU A 96 0.00 19.30 1.30
N THR A 97 0.37 19.98 2.37
CA THR A 97 1.76 20.15 2.81
C THR A 97 2.01 19.22 4.00
N TRP A 98 2.95 18.29 3.87
CA TRP A 98 3.21 17.28 4.92
C TRP A 98 4.56 17.41 5.62
N ARG A 99 5.51 18.19 5.08
CA ARG A 99 6.81 18.44 5.73
C ARG A 99 7.48 19.70 5.19
N GLN A 100 8.24 20.38 6.04
CA GLN A 100 9.26 21.34 5.61
C GLN A 100 10.54 20.59 5.21
N GLY A 101 10.91 20.64 3.93
CA GLY A 101 12.16 20.12 3.40
C GLY A 101 13.30 21.15 3.46
N SER A 102 14.51 20.72 3.15
CA SER A 102 15.68 21.62 3.05
C SER A 102 15.57 22.65 1.91
N ARG A 103 14.67 22.42 0.95
CA ARG A 103 14.39 23.30 -0.20
C ARG A 103 13.02 23.99 -0.13
N GLY A 104 12.36 23.96 1.03
CA GLY A 104 11.02 24.52 1.23
C GLY A 104 9.95 23.47 1.53
N GLU A 105 8.69 23.90 1.51
CA GLU A 105 7.54 23.04 1.82
C GLU A 105 7.38 21.91 0.81
N LEU A 106 7.32 20.68 1.30
CA LEU A 106 6.93 19.52 0.50
C LEU A 106 5.40 19.50 0.44
N ARG A 107 4.90 19.97 -0.70
CA ARG A 107 3.48 20.03 -1.08
C ARG A 107 3.23 19.17 -2.31
N SER A 108 2.04 18.59 -2.38
CA SER A 108 1.54 17.82 -3.54
C SER A 108 0.02 17.75 -3.45
N ARG A 109 -0.63 17.29 -4.52
CA ARG A 109 -2.08 17.13 -4.57
C ARG A 109 -2.44 15.66 -4.40
N PHE A 110 -3.45 15.36 -3.60
CA PHE A 110 -3.84 14.00 -3.29
C PHE A 110 -5.33 13.80 -3.46
N ALA A 111 -5.72 12.65 -4.01
CA ALA A 111 -7.09 12.18 -4.04
C ALA A 111 -7.20 10.85 -3.27
N ALA A 112 -8.35 10.63 -2.65
CA ALA A 112 -8.71 9.37 -2.01
C ALA A 112 -10.08 8.95 -2.54
N VAL A 113 -10.16 7.79 -3.19
CA VAL A 113 -11.41 7.28 -3.77
C VAL A 113 -11.62 5.81 -3.45
N ARG A 114 -12.88 5.39 -3.33
CA ARG A 114 -13.20 3.97 -3.17
C ARG A 114 -13.09 3.26 -4.52
N VAL A 115 -12.45 2.10 -4.51
CA VAL A 115 -12.30 1.22 -5.67
C VAL A 115 -12.45 -0.24 -5.25
N ARG A 116 -12.67 -1.12 -6.22
CA ARG A 116 -12.72 -2.58 -6.03
C ARG A 116 -11.57 -3.22 -6.81
N PRO A 117 -10.45 -3.61 -6.17
CA PRO A 117 -9.33 -4.23 -6.86
C PRO A 117 -9.76 -5.45 -7.68
N ALA A 118 -9.30 -5.54 -8.92
CA ALA A 118 -9.74 -6.54 -9.88
C ALA A 118 -8.59 -7.47 -10.30
N GLY A 119 -8.94 -8.54 -11.02
CA GLY A 119 -8.00 -9.47 -11.62
C GLY A 119 -8.01 -10.85 -10.99
N ASN A 120 -7.55 -11.84 -11.75
CA ASN A 120 -7.66 -13.26 -11.40
C ASN A 120 -7.08 -13.63 -10.03
N ALA A 121 -5.98 -13.00 -9.62
CA ALA A 121 -5.34 -13.26 -8.32
C ALA A 121 -6.15 -12.72 -7.14
N VAL A 122 -7.06 -11.77 -7.37
CA VAL A 122 -8.03 -11.26 -6.39
C VAL A 122 -9.32 -12.07 -6.46
N GLU A 123 -9.88 -12.24 -7.66
CA GLU A 123 -11.19 -12.84 -7.89
C GLU A 123 -11.26 -14.34 -7.56
N ARG A 124 -10.24 -15.12 -7.93
CA ARG A 124 -10.23 -16.59 -7.73
C ARG A 124 -10.37 -16.99 -6.26
N PRO A 125 -9.55 -16.49 -5.31
CA PRO A 125 -9.67 -16.87 -3.91
C PRO A 125 -11.01 -16.44 -3.32
N ILE A 126 -11.52 -15.25 -3.65
CA ILE A 126 -12.84 -14.78 -3.19
C ILE A 126 -13.95 -15.69 -3.68
N ARG A 127 -13.95 -16.05 -4.97
CA ARG A 127 -14.94 -16.94 -5.55
C ARG A 127 -14.86 -18.34 -4.97
N ALA A 128 -13.66 -18.85 -4.70
CA ALA A 128 -13.45 -20.15 -4.07
C ALA A 128 -14.01 -20.17 -2.63
N ALA A 129 -13.70 -19.15 -1.83
CA ALA A 129 -14.20 -19.00 -0.46
C ALA A 129 -15.74 -18.89 -0.43
N ALA A 130 -16.32 -18.01 -1.25
CA ALA A 130 -17.77 -17.83 -1.30
C ALA A 130 -18.52 -19.09 -1.78
N SER A 131 -17.96 -19.81 -2.76
CA SER A 131 -18.50 -21.10 -3.20
C SER A 131 -18.44 -22.16 -2.10
N ALA A 132 -17.39 -22.16 -1.28
CA ALA A 132 -17.20 -23.12 -0.20
C ALA A 132 -18.12 -22.86 0.99
N GLU A 133 -18.35 -21.59 1.35
CA GLU A 133 -19.20 -21.22 2.49
C GLU A 133 -20.70 -21.26 2.18
N GLN A 134 -21.11 -20.66 1.06
CA GLN A 134 -22.52 -20.34 0.80
C GLN A 134 -23.03 -20.95 -0.52
N GLY A 135 -22.16 -21.61 -1.31
CA GLY A 135 -22.50 -22.20 -2.61
C GLY A 135 -22.83 -21.19 -3.72
N TRP A 136 -22.93 -19.90 -3.39
CA TRP A 136 -23.26 -18.82 -4.30
C TRP A 136 -22.55 -17.52 -3.89
N TRP A 137 -22.11 -16.73 -4.88
CA TRP A 137 -21.43 -15.46 -4.66
C TRP A 137 -22.14 -14.36 -5.46
N GLY A 138 -22.48 -13.25 -4.79
CA GLY A 138 -23.15 -12.10 -5.40
C GLY A 138 -22.32 -11.33 -6.44
N GLY A 139 -21.07 -11.73 -6.67
CA GLY A 139 -20.21 -11.16 -7.71
C GLY A 139 -19.50 -9.87 -7.34
N ILE A 140 -19.79 -9.28 -6.17
CA ILE A 140 -19.25 -7.98 -5.76
C ILE A 140 -17.89 -8.19 -5.11
N LEU A 141 -16.88 -7.49 -5.65
CA LEU A 141 -15.52 -7.54 -5.11
C LEU A 141 -15.38 -6.65 -3.87
N PRO A 142 -14.55 -7.01 -2.88
CA PRO A 142 -14.24 -6.16 -1.73
C PRO A 142 -13.71 -4.81 -2.19
N ASP A 143 -14.15 -3.74 -1.52
CA ASP A 143 -13.70 -2.38 -1.80
C ASP A 143 -12.62 -1.92 -0.82
N CYS A 144 -11.79 -1.00 -1.30
CA CYS A 144 -10.73 -0.36 -0.53
C CYS A 144 -10.52 1.08 -1.03
N TRP A 145 -9.69 1.83 -0.31
CA TRP A 145 -9.27 3.16 -0.72
C TRP A 145 -8.11 3.09 -1.70
N LEU A 146 -8.23 3.80 -2.81
CA LEU A 146 -7.15 4.19 -3.71
C LEU A 146 -6.72 5.60 -3.34
N LEU A 147 -5.48 5.74 -2.87
CA LEU A 147 -4.82 7.03 -2.71
C LEU A 147 -4.00 7.30 -3.96
N VAL A 148 -4.09 8.52 -4.46
CA VAL A 148 -3.40 8.99 -5.66
C VAL A 148 -2.63 10.25 -5.32
N GLU A 149 -1.38 10.33 -5.74
CA GLU A 149 -0.59 11.55 -5.72
C GLU A 149 -0.45 12.12 -7.13
N TRP A 150 -0.74 13.42 -7.25
CA TRP A 150 -0.50 14.20 -8.44
C TRP A 150 0.33 15.45 -8.09
N PRO A 151 1.66 15.39 -8.28
CA PRO A 151 2.54 16.53 -8.09
C PRO A 151 2.12 17.71 -8.97
N GLU A 152 2.37 18.93 -8.51
CA GLU A 152 1.99 20.16 -9.23
C GLU A 152 2.75 20.30 -10.56
N GLU A 153 4.01 19.88 -10.56
CA GLU A 153 4.92 19.92 -11.72
C GLU A 153 4.72 18.75 -12.69
N ALA A 154 3.89 17.76 -12.34
CA ALA A 154 3.67 16.57 -13.15
C ALA A 154 2.45 16.73 -14.06
N GLU A 155 2.57 16.28 -15.31
CA GLU A 155 1.45 16.27 -16.26
C GLU A 155 0.35 15.25 -15.89
N ALA A 156 0.71 14.21 -15.14
CA ALA A 156 -0.20 13.13 -14.75
C ALA A 156 0.10 12.61 -13.32
N PRO A 157 -0.84 11.87 -12.70
CA PRO A 157 -0.62 11.26 -11.39
C PRO A 157 0.54 10.25 -11.38
N THR A 158 1.40 10.32 -10.36
CA THR A 158 2.70 9.61 -10.33
C THR A 158 2.72 8.41 -9.40
N ASP A 159 2.03 8.50 -8.26
CA ASP A 159 2.10 7.48 -7.22
C ASP A 159 0.70 7.05 -6.75
N TYR A 160 0.60 5.77 -6.39
CA TYR A 160 -0.66 5.09 -6.14
C TYR A 160 -0.54 4.16 -4.93
N TRP A 161 -1.54 4.13 -4.06
CA TRP A 161 -1.59 3.23 -2.91
C TRP A 161 -2.98 2.63 -2.69
N LEU A 162 -3.04 1.39 -2.21
CA LEU A 162 -4.27 0.77 -1.72
C LEU A 162 -4.29 0.72 -0.20
N SER A 163 -5.45 0.95 0.40
CA SER A 163 -5.62 0.97 1.85
C SER A 163 -7.01 0.49 2.30
N ASN A 164 -7.08 -0.25 3.41
CA ASN A 164 -8.32 -0.75 4.03
C ASN A 164 -8.91 0.21 5.08
N LEU A 165 -8.66 1.50 4.97
CA LEU A 165 -9.14 2.49 5.94
C LEU A 165 -10.66 2.48 6.09
N PRO A 166 -11.17 2.89 7.27
CA PRO A 166 -12.60 3.15 7.49
C PRO A 166 -13.12 4.23 6.54
N ALA A 167 -14.44 4.46 6.54
CA ALA A 167 -15.11 5.33 5.56
C ALA A 167 -14.79 6.83 5.67
N ASP A 168 -14.34 7.33 6.83
CA ASP A 168 -13.97 8.74 7.02
C ASP A 168 -12.55 8.91 7.58
N PRO A 169 -11.49 8.52 6.85
CA PRO A 169 -10.15 8.71 7.33
C PRO A 169 -9.68 10.16 7.07
N PRO A 170 -9.05 10.83 8.05
CA PRO A 170 -8.46 12.15 7.80
C PRO A 170 -7.30 12.00 6.82
N ILE A 171 -7.51 12.44 5.58
CA ILE A 171 -6.55 12.35 4.46
C ILE A 171 -5.14 12.80 4.88
N ALA A 172 -5.01 13.88 5.67
CA ALA A 172 -3.72 14.38 6.15
C ALA A 172 -2.92 13.35 6.98
N GLY A 173 -3.61 12.55 7.82
CA GLY A 173 -2.98 11.48 8.60
C GLY A 173 -2.47 10.34 7.71
N LEU A 174 -3.19 10.06 6.62
CA LEU A 174 -2.81 9.03 5.64
C LEU A 174 -1.58 9.44 4.86
N ILE A 175 -1.56 10.69 4.36
CA ILE A 175 -0.43 11.19 3.59
C ILE A 175 0.84 11.17 4.44
N ARG A 176 0.75 11.45 5.74
CA ARG A 176 1.91 11.29 6.63
C ARG A 176 2.44 9.85 6.63
N LEU A 177 1.57 8.85 6.74
CA LEU A 177 1.96 7.43 6.73
C LEU A 177 2.50 7.01 5.35
N VAL A 178 1.84 7.41 4.26
CA VAL A 178 2.31 7.21 2.89
C VAL A 178 3.73 7.77 2.72
N LYS A 179 3.98 8.97 3.24
CA LYS A 179 5.28 9.66 3.10
C LYS A 179 6.36 9.11 4.03
N VAL A 180 6.04 8.29 5.03
CA VAL A 180 7.04 7.47 5.74
C VAL A 180 7.71 6.48 4.79
N ARG A 181 7.09 6.11 3.65
CA ARG A 181 7.74 5.28 2.60
C ARG A 181 9.07 5.86 2.13
N TRP A 182 9.21 7.18 2.05
CA TRP A 182 10.50 7.79 1.70
C TRP A 182 11.62 7.41 2.68
N ARG A 183 11.29 7.20 3.95
CA ARG A 183 12.23 6.63 4.93
C ARG A 183 12.55 5.18 4.59
N LEU A 184 11.54 4.35 4.27
CA LEU A 184 11.75 2.96 3.87
C LEU A 184 12.69 2.82 2.65
N GLU A 185 12.55 3.69 1.65
CA GLU A 185 13.44 3.71 0.47
C GLU A 185 14.85 4.16 0.82
N HIS A 186 14.98 5.14 1.72
CA HIS A 186 16.27 5.58 2.24
C HIS A 186 16.97 4.49 3.06
N ASP A 187 16.25 3.86 3.98
CA ASP A 187 16.70 2.75 4.82
C ASP A 187 17.13 1.56 3.94
N TYR A 188 16.35 1.24 2.90
CA TYR A 188 16.72 0.18 1.95
C TYR A 188 17.97 0.53 1.12
N ARG A 189 18.15 1.80 0.75
CA ARG A 189 19.37 2.26 0.09
C ARG A 189 20.57 2.19 1.03
N GLU A 190 20.41 2.55 2.30
CA GLU A 190 21.45 2.42 3.31
C GLU A 190 21.82 0.96 3.54
N LEU A 191 20.83 0.08 3.69
CA LEU A 191 21.04 -1.37 3.81
C LEU A 191 21.83 -1.94 2.64
N LYS A 192 21.47 -1.58 1.40
CA LYS A 192 22.18 -2.04 0.20
C LYS A 192 23.56 -1.43 0.09
N HIS A 193 23.61 -0.12 -0.11
CA HIS A 193 24.83 0.57 -0.52
C HIS A 193 25.76 0.88 0.65
N GLY A 194 25.22 1.15 1.83
CA GLY A 194 26.00 1.47 3.03
C GLY A 194 26.43 0.24 3.80
N LEU A 195 25.59 -0.80 3.86
CA LEU A 195 25.82 -1.98 4.70
C LEU A 195 26.02 -3.28 3.91
N GLY A 196 25.91 -3.25 2.59
CA GLY A 196 26.22 -4.39 1.73
C GLY A 196 25.18 -5.50 1.76
N LEU A 197 23.89 -5.18 1.90
CA LEU A 197 22.81 -6.18 1.83
C LEU A 197 22.88 -7.03 0.54
N ASP A 198 23.33 -6.45 -0.56
CA ASP A 198 23.50 -7.08 -1.88
C ASP A 198 24.94 -7.58 -2.16
N HIS A 199 25.84 -7.53 -1.19
CA HIS A 199 27.23 -8.01 -1.33
C HIS A 199 27.42 -9.49 -1.00
N PHE A 200 26.34 -10.24 -0.72
CA PHE A 200 26.46 -11.67 -0.43
C PHE A 200 26.69 -12.49 -1.70
N GLU A 201 27.88 -13.09 -1.84
CA GLU A 201 28.27 -13.91 -2.99
C GLU A 201 28.15 -15.43 -2.75
N GLY A 202 27.75 -15.84 -1.55
CA GLY A 202 27.57 -17.25 -1.19
C GLY A 202 26.33 -17.88 -1.84
N ARG A 203 26.23 -19.21 -1.76
CA ARG A 203 25.10 -19.99 -2.31
C ARG A 203 24.32 -20.79 -1.28
N SER A 204 24.68 -20.70 0.00
CA SER A 204 24.00 -21.42 1.07
C SER A 204 22.89 -20.56 1.67
N TRP A 205 21.72 -21.15 1.87
CA TRP A 205 20.61 -20.50 2.58
C TRP A 205 21.01 -20.04 3.99
N PRO A 206 21.69 -20.88 4.83
CA PRO A 206 22.17 -20.43 6.14
C PRO A 206 23.15 -19.25 6.06
N GLY A 207 24.06 -19.26 5.08
CA GLY A 207 25.02 -18.17 4.88
C GLY A 207 24.32 -16.85 4.52
N TRP A 208 23.35 -16.91 3.61
CA TRP A 208 22.53 -15.75 3.25
C TRP A 208 21.76 -15.22 4.46
N HIS A 209 21.16 -16.12 5.24
CA HIS A 209 20.38 -15.75 6.42
C HIS A 209 21.24 -15.07 7.49
N HIS A 210 22.45 -15.59 7.75
CA HIS A 210 23.42 -14.95 8.65
C HIS A 210 23.82 -13.56 8.15
N HIS A 211 24.13 -13.42 6.85
CA HIS A 211 24.49 -12.14 6.24
C HIS A 211 23.39 -11.08 6.43
N VAL A 212 22.16 -11.40 6.03
CA VAL A 212 21.02 -10.49 6.16
C VAL A 212 20.76 -10.14 7.62
N THR A 213 20.93 -11.09 8.54
CA THR A 213 20.76 -10.85 9.99
C THR A 213 21.80 -9.85 10.51
N LEU A 214 23.08 -10.02 10.16
CA LEU A 214 24.15 -9.10 10.57
C LEU A 214 23.97 -7.70 9.98
N VAL A 215 23.61 -7.60 8.69
CA VAL A 215 23.32 -6.32 8.03
C VAL A 215 22.14 -5.61 8.70
N THR A 216 21.08 -6.35 9.04
CA THR A 216 19.91 -5.81 9.75
C THR A 216 20.28 -5.34 11.16
N ALA A 217 21.11 -6.09 11.90
CA ALA A 217 21.58 -5.71 13.22
C ALA A 217 22.47 -4.44 13.18
N ALA A 218 23.36 -4.33 12.19
CA ALA A 218 24.17 -3.14 11.98
C ALA A 218 23.30 -1.91 11.66
N HIS A 219 22.27 -2.08 10.82
CA HIS A 219 21.32 -1.01 10.54
C HIS A 219 20.56 -0.56 11.79
N ALA A 220 20.07 -1.50 12.60
CA ALA A 220 19.41 -1.19 13.86
C ALA A 220 20.34 -0.39 14.80
N PHE A 221 21.59 -0.82 14.93
CA PHE A 221 22.60 -0.09 15.71
C PHE A 221 22.81 1.35 15.21
N LEU A 222 22.98 1.56 13.90
CA LEU A 222 23.12 2.90 13.33
C LEU A 222 21.86 3.77 13.51
N THR A 223 20.68 3.15 13.49
CA THR A 223 19.41 3.83 13.75
C THR A 223 19.35 4.31 15.20
N GLU A 224 19.72 3.46 16.16
CA GLU A 224 19.79 3.82 17.58
C GLU A 224 20.78 4.97 17.83
N GLN A 225 21.98 4.92 17.22
CA GLN A 225 22.97 6.01 17.35
C GLN A 225 22.45 7.34 16.78
N ARG A 226 21.60 7.31 15.76
CA ARG A 226 20.95 8.50 15.19
C ARG A 226 19.85 9.05 16.08
N LEU A 227 19.12 8.19 16.78
CA LEU A 227 18.04 8.58 17.70
C LEU A 227 18.58 9.08 19.05
N ALA A 228 19.72 8.57 19.51
CA ALA A 228 20.38 8.94 20.75
C ALA A 228 21.85 9.34 20.52
N PRO A 229 22.12 10.48 19.85
CA PRO A 229 23.47 10.88 19.51
C PRO A 229 24.28 11.24 20.77
N LYS A 230 25.44 10.60 20.95
CA LYS A 230 26.35 10.82 22.10
C LYS A 230 26.99 12.21 22.12
N ALA A 231 27.01 12.90 20.99
CA ALA A 231 27.38 14.30 20.86
C ALA A 231 26.36 14.99 19.94
N PRO A 232 25.94 16.23 20.22
CA PRO A 232 25.04 16.95 19.32
C PRO A 232 25.75 17.15 17.97
N GLY A 233 25.27 16.43 16.95
CA GLY A 233 25.69 16.68 15.57
C GLY A 233 25.25 18.07 15.11
N PRO A 234 25.89 18.66 14.09
CA PRO A 234 25.44 19.92 13.51
C PRO A 234 23.94 19.82 13.19
N HIS A 235 23.15 20.78 13.66
CA HIS A 235 21.71 20.80 13.55
C HIS A 235 21.26 20.59 12.09
N SER A 236 20.97 19.34 11.73
CA SER A 236 20.41 19.02 10.43
C SER A 236 18.89 19.17 10.55
N PRO A 237 18.24 20.06 9.78
CA PRO A 237 16.78 20.27 9.88
C PRO A 237 15.95 19.01 9.57
N SER A 238 16.58 17.95 9.05
CA SER A 238 15.98 16.65 8.72
C SER A 238 15.48 15.86 9.93
N THR A 239 16.01 16.10 11.14
CA THR A 239 15.69 15.31 12.36
C THR A 239 14.63 15.94 13.27
N ARG A 240 14.05 17.11 12.93
CA ARG A 240 12.94 17.64 13.74
C ARG A 240 11.71 16.73 13.65
N SER A 241 11.12 16.46 14.81
CA SER A 241 9.76 15.96 14.92
C SER A 241 8.83 16.87 14.12
N SER A 242 8.20 16.28 13.12
CA SER A 242 7.27 16.87 12.15
C SER A 242 6.32 17.90 12.77
N THR A 243 6.35 19.12 12.23
CA THR A 243 5.32 20.15 12.38
C THR A 243 3.94 19.58 11.98
N PRO A 244 2.83 19.96 12.64
CA PRO A 244 1.50 19.53 12.23
C PRO A 244 1.21 19.95 10.78
N SER A 245 0.73 18.99 9.98
CA SER A 245 0.25 19.23 8.62
C SER A 245 -0.93 20.20 8.67
N LYS A 246 -0.92 21.21 7.81
CA LYS A 246 -2.07 22.10 7.59
C LYS A 246 -2.70 21.76 6.25
N THR A 247 -4.02 21.67 6.26
CA THR A 247 -4.83 21.67 5.04
C THR A 247 -5.00 23.13 4.62
N SER A 248 -4.72 23.45 3.35
CA SER A 248 -4.99 24.78 2.77
C SER A 248 -6.28 24.77 1.98
#